data_AF-J0D382-F1
#
_entry.id   AF-J0D382-F1
#
_cell.length_a   1.000
_cell.length_b   1.000
_cell.length_c   1.000
_cell.angle_alpha   90.00
_cell.angle_beta   90.00
_cell.angle_gamma   90.00
#
_symmetry.space_group_name_H-M   'P 1'
#
loop_
_entity.id
_entity.type
_entity.pdbx_description
1 polymer ?
#
loop_
_entity_poly.entity_id
_entity_poly.type
_entity_poly.pdbx_seq_one_letter_code
_entity_poly.pdbx_strand_id
1 'polypeptide(L)'
;MRMLPPAALQPLHDPAMHAVCAISPDPDIAGIGVRLAIYLQAVLPLMPMPFIPYSSIHNLSEDTTLAEQYCQRGSRSLVLLSCTTAALLLGAFIKHATRDLSPYYAVILLNLTWVVWISAFCRATMIYRLQPVADPDSRNRQPTTATPATCQTHDATNRQSLRGPVSRRPGRRMTGEFSLHIGVLGWHIVASGVLGWLLFRDIEGFSRETECPDSTVLWMFGSFVHITDPTVRRFWYATYIVAALSPLCVLLISYAVGMLLLLALLVRVASAILMMLYAVAVCKRRRFQIPSTPWGRAFDVLCVVLLALMIVSTEKTIAGNPVQPSEDAWGFGQILALFLAVLPCYSAAKDLRMGLELREASKRISQLGHLSCSLPIRGVTFKNRVIVCPVVGPDYINGQATVQHLVQLMVE
;
A
#
# COMPACT_ATOMS: atom_id res chain seq x y z
N MET A 1 47.58 31.03 76.97
CA MET A 1 46.45 30.94 76.02
C MET A 1 47.02 30.78 74.61
N ARG A 2 47.07 29.56 74.08
CA ARG A 2 47.42 29.30 72.67
C ARG A 2 46.13 29.38 71.87
N MET A 3 46.03 30.38 70.99
CA MET A 3 44.94 30.47 70.02
C MET A 3 45.11 29.33 69.00
N LEU A 4 44.14 28.43 68.95
CA LEU A 4 44.01 27.45 67.87
C LEU A 4 43.59 28.18 66.58
N PRO A 5 44.15 27.82 65.42
CA PRO A 5 43.75 28.41 64.14
C PRO A 5 42.31 28.01 63.80
N PRO A 6 41.57 28.88 63.07
CA PRO A 6 40.20 28.58 62.65
C PRO A 6 40.21 27.36 61.72
N ALA A 7 39.44 26.34 62.09
CA ALA A 7 39.16 25.21 61.23
C ALA A 7 38.58 25.72 59.91
N ALA A 8 39.29 25.50 58.82
CA ALA A 8 38.78 25.72 57.48
C ALA A 8 37.57 24.79 57.30
N LEU A 9 36.37 25.36 57.29
CA LEU A 9 35.18 24.72 56.75
C LEU A 9 35.49 24.39 55.29
N GLN A 10 35.81 23.13 55.02
CA GLN A 10 35.73 22.60 53.67
C GLN A 10 34.27 22.76 53.21
N PRO A 11 33.99 23.42 52.07
CA PRO A 11 32.66 23.40 51.50
C PRO A 11 32.29 21.94 51.27
N LEU A 12 31.22 21.51 51.94
CA LEU A 12 30.65 20.18 51.81
C LEU A 12 30.41 19.95 50.31
N HIS A 13 31.23 19.08 49.74
CA HIS A 13 31.24 18.74 48.33
C HIS A 13 29.81 18.40 47.89
N ASP A 14 29.35 19.24 46.97
CA ASP A 14 28.32 19.11 45.97
C ASP A 14 27.17 18.13 46.25
N PRO A 15 25.91 18.62 46.33
CA PRO A 15 24.76 17.72 46.27
C PRO A 15 24.93 16.89 45.01
N ALA A 16 24.97 15.57 45.17
CA ALA A 16 25.01 14.61 44.08
C ALA A 16 24.07 15.10 42.99
N MET A 17 24.66 15.70 41.96
CA MET A 17 23.96 16.11 40.77
C MET A 17 23.51 14.77 40.21
N HIS A 18 22.29 14.36 40.54
CA HIS A 18 21.70 13.12 40.08
C HIS A 18 21.90 13.17 38.58
N ALA A 19 22.88 12.39 38.10
CA ALA A 19 23.29 12.43 36.72
C ALA A 19 22.02 12.16 35.93
N VAL A 20 21.51 13.20 35.26
CA VAL A 20 20.25 13.12 34.54
C VAL A 20 20.45 12.00 33.54
N CYS A 21 19.72 10.92 33.76
CA CYS A 21 19.90 9.73 32.96
C CYS A 21 19.49 10.04 31.52
N ALA A 22 20.47 10.07 30.63
CA ALA A 22 20.28 10.44 29.24
C ALA A 22 20.54 9.22 28.36
N ILE A 23 19.58 8.92 27.49
CA ILE A 23 19.64 7.79 26.57
C ILE A 23 20.79 8.01 25.59
N SER A 24 21.65 7.00 25.43
CA SER A 24 22.76 7.04 24.47
C SER A 24 22.19 7.19 23.05
N PRO A 25 22.71 8.08 22.21
CA PRO A 25 22.16 8.35 20.89
C PRO A 25 22.42 7.20 19.91
N ASP A 26 21.45 6.91 19.04
CA ASP A 26 21.51 5.89 18.00
C ASP A 26 20.91 6.43 16.69
N PRO A 27 21.66 7.32 16.00
CA PRO A 27 21.21 8.00 14.80
C PRO A 27 20.83 7.05 13.65
N ASP A 28 21.24 5.78 13.68
CA ASP A 28 20.92 4.80 12.64
C ASP A 28 19.52 4.17 12.82
N ILE A 29 18.89 4.30 14.00
CA ILE A 29 17.52 3.82 14.26
C ILE A 29 16.53 4.99 14.32
N ALA A 30 16.79 5.98 15.18
CA ALA A 30 15.85 7.08 15.44
C ALA A 30 16.30 8.42 14.83
N GLY A 31 17.41 8.43 14.11
CA GLY A 31 17.90 9.61 13.42
C GLY A 31 16.89 10.19 12.42
N ILE A 32 16.95 11.52 12.26
CA ILE A 32 15.98 12.28 11.46
C ILE A 32 15.92 11.81 10.00
N GLY A 33 17.05 11.41 9.40
CA GLY A 33 17.08 10.90 8.03
C GLY A 33 16.32 9.59 7.85
N VAL A 34 16.43 8.65 8.79
CA VAL A 34 15.69 7.37 8.77
C VAL A 34 14.18 7.62 8.91
N ARG A 35 13.80 8.47 9.88
CA ARG A 35 12.39 8.83 10.10
C ARG A 35 11.78 9.51 8.88
N LEU A 36 12.44 10.53 8.34
CA LEU A 36 11.97 11.25 7.16
C LEU A 36 11.86 10.32 5.95
N ALA A 37 12.83 9.43 5.74
CA ALA A 37 12.78 8.42 4.69
C ALA A 37 11.53 7.54 4.83
N ILE A 38 11.27 7.00 6.02
CA ILE A 38 10.11 6.15 6.28
C ILE A 38 8.80 6.93 6.08
N TYR A 39 8.71 8.17 6.58
CA TYR A 39 7.52 9.00 6.43
C TYR A 39 7.23 9.34 4.97
N LEU A 40 8.24 9.73 4.20
CA LEU A 40 8.09 9.98 2.76
C LEU A 40 7.65 8.71 2.04
N GLN A 41 8.31 7.58 2.31
CA GLN A 41 7.97 6.31 1.69
C GLN A 41 6.56 5.81 2.06
N ALA A 42 6.09 6.10 3.28
CA ALA A 42 4.77 5.71 3.75
C ALA A 42 3.65 6.63 3.24
N VAL A 43 3.86 7.94 3.23
CA VAL A 43 2.82 8.93 2.93
C VAL A 43 2.68 9.19 1.44
N LEU A 44 3.79 9.41 0.72
CA LEU A 44 3.73 9.90 -0.67
C LEU A 44 2.91 9.02 -1.61
N PRO A 45 3.00 7.68 -1.56
CA PRO A 45 2.24 6.87 -2.51
C PRO A 45 0.76 6.72 -2.13
N LEU A 46 0.34 7.23 -0.96
CA LEU A 46 -1.07 7.41 -0.63
C LEU A 46 -1.62 8.74 -1.17
N MET A 47 -0.76 9.69 -1.55
CA MET A 47 -1.17 11.00 -2.05
C MET A 47 -2.06 10.96 -3.30
N PRO A 48 -1.91 10.04 -4.27
CA PRO A 48 -2.82 9.97 -5.43
C PRO A 48 -4.25 9.53 -5.06
N MET A 49 -4.45 8.86 -3.92
CA MET A 49 -5.74 8.25 -3.56
C MET A 49 -6.95 9.19 -3.62
N PRO A 50 -6.90 10.41 -3.03
CA PRO A 50 -8.04 11.33 -3.07
C PRO A 50 -8.36 11.84 -4.48
N PHE A 51 -7.43 11.72 -5.42
CA PHE A 51 -7.56 12.24 -6.77
C PHE A 51 -8.05 11.21 -7.77
N ILE A 52 -8.03 9.92 -7.42
CA ILE A 52 -8.44 8.83 -8.30
C ILE A 52 -9.98 8.66 -8.22
N PRO A 53 -10.74 9.01 -9.28
CA PRO A 53 -12.18 8.82 -9.29
C PRO A 53 -12.52 7.33 -9.49
N TYR A 54 -12.73 6.61 -8.38
CA TYR A 54 -13.06 5.17 -8.40
C TYR A 54 -14.26 4.83 -9.32
N SER A 55 -15.26 5.70 -9.38
CA SER A 55 -16.42 5.51 -10.27
C SER A 55 -16.07 5.65 -11.74
N SER A 56 -15.10 6.50 -12.11
CA SER A 56 -14.69 6.68 -13.51
C SER A 56 -13.78 5.56 -13.99
N ILE A 57 -13.00 4.92 -13.12
CA ILE A 57 -12.07 3.84 -13.52
C ILE A 57 -12.82 2.64 -14.10
N HIS A 58 -13.97 2.28 -13.54
CA HIS A 58 -14.78 1.19 -14.09
C HIS A 58 -15.23 1.49 -15.53
N ASN A 59 -15.52 2.76 -15.84
CA ASN A 59 -15.93 3.20 -17.17
C ASN A 59 -14.74 3.38 -18.13
N LEU A 60 -13.55 3.74 -17.61
CA LEU A 60 -12.30 3.83 -18.37
C LEU A 60 -11.63 2.47 -18.62
N SER A 61 -12.20 1.36 -18.13
CA SER A 61 -11.56 0.05 -18.15
C SER A 61 -11.29 -0.54 -19.55
N GLU A 62 -11.73 0.11 -20.64
CA GLU A 62 -11.22 -0.21 -21.98
C GLU A 62 -9.72 0.09 -22.12
N ASP A 63 -9.20 1.13 -21.44
CA ASP A 63 -7.76 1.44 -21.37
C ASP A 63 -7.10 0.72 -20.17
N THR A 64 -7.15 -0.61 -20.20
CA THR A 64 -6.51 -1.53 -19.23
C THR A 64 -5.03 -1.22 -18.91
N THR A 65 -4.33 -0.52 -19.81
CA THR A 65 -2.88 -0.26 -19.71
C THR A 65 -2.51 0.67 -18.56
N LEU A 66 -3.33 1.68 -18.25
CA LEU A 66 -2.98 2.70 -17.24
C LEU A 66 -3.14 2.17 -15.81
N ALA A 67 -4.25 1.48 -15.53
CA ALA A 67 -4.49 0.86 -14.23
C ALA A 67 -3.47 -0.25 -13.94
N GLU A 68 -3.06 -1.01 -14.96
CA GLU A 68 -2.00 -2.01 -14.86
C GLU A 68 -0.65 -1.34 -14.54
N GLN A 69 -0.28 -0.26 -15.25
CA GLN A 69 0.94 0.50 -14.96
C GLN A 69 0.96 1.07 -13.54
N TYR A 70 -0.17 1.61 -13.06
CA TYR A 70 -0.27 2.13 -11.71
C TYR A 70 -0.11 1.02 -10.66
N CYS A 71 -0.80 -0.12 -10.83
CA CYS A 71 -0.65 -1.29 -9.97
C CYS A 71 0.81 -1.78 -9.94
N GLN A 72 1.47 -1.84 -11.10
CA GLN A 72 2.86 -2.31 -11.21
C GLN A 72 3.87 -1.35 -10.55
N ARG A 73 3.63 -0.04 -10.58
CA ARG A 73 4.48 0.92 -9.84
C ARG A 73 4.24 0.88 -8.34
N GLY A 74 2.97 0.81 -7.94
CA GLY A 74 2.58 0.67 -6.54
C GLY A 74 3.21 -0.56 -5.89
N SER A 75 3.26 -1.68 -6.63
CA SER A 75 3.84 -2.95 -6.18
C SER A 75 5.35 -2.82 -5.91
N ARG A 76 6.11 -2.17 -6.81
CA ARG A 76 7.56 -1.92 -6.63
C ARG A 76 7.87 -1.03 -5.44
N SER A 77 7.10 0.04 -5.25
CA SER A 77 7.30 0.94 -4.10
C SER A 77 7.04 0.22 -2.77
N LEU A 78 6.08 -0.71 -2.73
CA LEU A 78 5.80 -1.51 -1.55
C LEU A 78 6.96 -2.45 -1.22
N VAL A 79 7.58 -3.09 -2.23
CA VAL A 79 8.78 -3.93 -2.01
C VAL A 79 9.89 -3.12 -1.38
N LEU A 80 10.20 -1.95 -1.92
CA LEU A 80 11.30 -1.13 -1.42
C LEU A 80 11.06 -0.67 0.02
N LEU A 81 9.81 -0.29 0.34
CA LEU A 81 9.40 0.05 1.69
C LEU A 81 9.59 -1.14 2.64
N SER A 82 9.16 -2.34 2.23
CA SER A 82 9.35 -3.55 3.02
C SER A 82 10.82 -3.97 3.17
N CYS A 83 11.65 -3.78 2.15
CA CYS A 83 13.10 -4.04 2.25
C CYS A 83 13.76 -3.09 3.25
N THR A 84 13.40 -1.80 3.22
CA THR A 84 13.91 -0.80 4.16
C THR A 84 13.59 -1.19 5.59
N THR A 85 12.34 -1.58 5.86
CA THR A 85 11.95 -1.97 7.22
C THR A 85 12.45 -3.36 7.62
N ALA A 86 12.63 -4.29 6.69
CA ALA A 86 13.31 -5.54 6.94
C ALA A 86 14.75 -5.33 7.39
N ALA A 87 15.47 -4.39 6.75
CA ALA A 87 16.83 -4.04 7.15
C ALA A 87 16.87 -3.44 8.56
N LEU A 88 15.93 -2.55 8.91
CA LEU A 88 15.85 -1.97 10.25
C LEU A 88 15.52 -3.02 11.33
N LEU A 89 14.56 -3.91 11.06
CA LEU A 89 14.24 -5.01 11.99
C LEU A 89 15.41 -5.96 12.16
N LEU A 90 16.12 -6.30 11.07
CA LEU A 90 17.32 -7.13 11.16
C LEU A 90 18.40 -6.45 12.00
N GLY A 91 18.62 -5.16 11.81
CA GLY A 91 19.54 -4.35 12.63
C GLY A 91 19.15 -4.36 14.11
N ALA A 92 17.85 -4.24 14.42
CA ALA A 92 17.36 -4.33 15.79
C ALA A 92 17.49 -5.72 16.40
N PHE A 93 17.26 -6.80 15.65
CA PHE A 93 17.52 -8.15 16.15
C PHE A 93 19.00 -8.38 16.45
N ILE A 94 19.90 -7.88 15.59
CA ILE A 94 21.34 -7.95 15.83
C ILE A 94 21.68 -7.16 17.10
N LYS A 95 21.22 -5.91 17.23
CA LYS A 95 21.46 -5.08 18.41
C LYS A 95 20.84 -5.64 19.68
N HIS A 96 19.67 -6.27 19.60
CA HIS A 96 19.07 -6.97 20.73
C HIS A 96 19.94 -8.18 21.14
N ALA A 97 20.41 -8.97 20.18
CA ALA A 97 21.28 -10.11 20.45
C ALA A 97 22.63 -9.70 21.07
N THR A 98 23.15 -8.52 20.73
CA THR A 98 24.36 -7.95 21.33
C THR A 98 24.11 -7.12 22.60
N ARG A 99 22.86 -7.08 23.10
CA ARG A 99 22.44 -6.24 24.25
C ARG A 99 22.77 -4.75 24.09
N ASP A 100 22.72 -4.29 22.85
CA ASP A 100 23.02 -2.93 22.43
C ASP A 100 21.72 -2.11 22.23
N LEU A 101 20.58 -2.77 21.99
CA LEU A 101 19.30 -2.12 21.71
C LEU A 101 18.55 -1.65 22.96
N SER A 102 18.49 -0.33 23.18
CA SER A 102 17.68 0.26 24.26
C SER A 102 16.17 0.03 24.08
N PRO A 103 15.39 0.02 25.19
CA PRO A 103 13.93 -0.05 25.11
C PRO A 103 13.33 1.12 24.31
N TYR A 104 13.93 2.31 24.42
CA TYR A 104 13.53 3.51 23.68
C TYR A 104 13.62 3.31 22.16
N TYR A 105 14.76 2.83 21.65
CA TYR A 105 14.94 2.58 20.22
C TYR A 105 14.06 1.44 19.71
N ALA A 106 13.86 0.41 20.54
CA ALA A 106 12.94 -0.67 20.21
C ALA A 106 11.50 -0.14 20.04
N VAL A 107 11.02 0.73 20.93
CA VAL A 107 9.69 1.36 20.82
C VAL A 107 9.58 2.22 19.56
N ILE A 108 10.57 3.06 19.27
CA ILE A 108 10.55 3.91 18.07
C ILE A 108 10.49 3.04 16.81
N LEU A 109 11.34 2.01 16.75
CA LEU A 109 11.35 1.10 15.62
C LEU A 109 10.00 0.40 15.45
N LEU A 110 9.38 -0.06 16.53
CA LEU A 110 8.06 -0.65 16.48
C LEU A 110 7.02 0.35 15.95
N ASN A 111 7.02 1.60 16.42
CA ASN A 111 6.14 2.64 15.88
C ASN A 111 6.37 2.89 14.38
N LEU A 112 7.64 2.94 13.94
CA LEU A 112 7.98 3.07 12.52
C LEU A 112 7.52 1.87 11.69
N THR A 113 7.60 0.65 12.23
CA THR A 113 7.07 -0.56 11.56
C THR A 113 5.56 -0.51 11.41
N TRP A 114 4.83 0.02 12.39
CA TRP A 114 3.38 0.25 12.29
C TRP A 114 3.03 1.30 11.23
N VAL A 115 3.79 2.39 11.13
CA VAL A 115 3.63 3.40 10.06
C VAL A 115 3.74 2.74 8.69
N VAL A 116 4.76 1.91 8.50
CA VAL A 116 4.95 1.17 7.25
C VAL A 116 3.84 0.16 7.00
N TRP A 117 3.41 -0.56 8.04
CA TRP A 117 2.36 -1.55 7.93
C TRP A 117 1.04 -0.95 7.50
N ILE A 118 0.64 0.15 8.14
CA ILE A 118 -0.57 0.90 7.78
C ILE A 118 -0.46 1.32 6.31
N SER A 119 0.62 1.98 5.89
CA SER A 119 0.79 2.39 4.49
C SER A 119 0.71 1.23 3.49
N ALA A 120 1.41 0.12 3.77
CA ALA A 120 1.40 -1.07 2.91
C ALA A 120 -0.01 -1.69 2.83
N PHE A 121 -0.73 -1.75 3.95
CA PHE A 121 -2.08 -2.27 4.00
C PHE A 121 -3.06 -1.39 3.20
N CYS A 122 -3.01 -0.06 3.38
CA CYS A 122 -3.86 0.86 2.61
C CYS A 122 -3.62 0.68 1.10
N ARG A 123 -2.36 0.57 0.66
CA ARG A 123 -2.04 0.31 -0.76
C ARG A 123 -2.50 -1.04 -1.25
N ALA A 124 -2.32 -2.11 -0.47
CA ALA A 124 -2.79 -3.43 -0.86
C ALA A 124 -4.30 -3.42 -1.10
N THR A 125 -5.07 -2.75 -0.22
CA THR A 125 -6.52 -2.61 -0.42
C THR A 125 -6.87 -1.74 -1.63
N MET A 126 -6.08 -0.71 -1.94
CA MET A 126 -6.24 0.10 -3.14
C MET A 126 -6.01 -0.73 -4.41
N ILE A 127 -4.87 -1.44 -4.50
CA ILE A 127 -4.55 -2.30 -5.65
C ILE A 127 -5.65 -3.33 -5.84
N TYR A 128 -6.11 -3.97 -4.76
CA TYR A 128 -7.19 -4.94 -4.82
C TYR A 128 -8.48 -4.35 -5.42
N ARG A 129 -8.83 -3.11 -5.09
CA ARG A 129 -10.02 -2.42 -5.64
C ARG A 129 -9.85 -1.97 -7.09
N LEU A 130 -8.61 -1.74 -7.53
CA LEU A 130 -8.30 -1.35 -8.92
C LEU A 130 -8.21 -2.54 -9.87
N GLN A 131 -8.21 -3.78 -9.37
CA GLN A 131 -8.17 -4.95 -10.22
C GLN A 131 -9.43 -5.02 -11.11
N PRO A 132 -9.28 -5.06 -12.45
CA PRO A 132 -10.42 -5.15 -13.34
C PRO A 132 -11.18 -6.44 -13.05
N VAL A 133 -12.49 -6.32 -12.85
CA VAL A 133 -13.38 -7.48 -12.74
C VAL A 133 -13.36 -8.15 -14.10
N ALA A 134 -12.68 -9.29 -14.20
CA ALA A 134 -12.61 -10.06 -15.44
C ALA A 134 -14.05 -10.36 -15.90
N ASP A 135 -14.46 -9.79 -17.04
CA ASP A 135 -15.78 -10.01 -17.60
C ASP A 135 -15.92 -11.51 -17.91
N PRO A 136 -16.76 -12.25 -17.16
CA PRO A 136 -16.91 -13.67 -17.38
C PRO A 136 -17.50 -14.01 -18.75
N ASP A 137 -18.26 -13.10 -19.36
CA ASP A 137 -18.92 -13.33 -20.64
C ASP A 137 -17.96 -13.24 -21.83
N SER A 138 -16.79 -12.61 -21.64
CA SER A 138 -15.73 -12.59 -22.66
C SER A 138 -15.25 -13.99 -23.07
N ARG A 139 -15.39 -14.99 -22.18
CA ARG A 139 -15.01 -16.39 -22.44
C ARG A 139 -16.03 -17.15 -23.28
N ASN A 140 -17.31 -16.77 -23.22
CA ASN A 140 -18.38 -17.37 -24.01
C ASN A 140 -18.52 -16.75 -25.40
N ARG A 141 -17.91 -15.57 -25.63
CA ARG A 141 -17.62 -15.08 -26.99
C ARG A 141 -16.40 -15.78 -27.57
N GLN A 142 -16.44 -17.11 -27.59
CA GLN A 142 -15.71 -17.83 -28.61
C GLN A 142 -16.22 -17.26 -29.94
N PRO A 143 -15.34 -16.85 -30.88
CA PRO A 143 -15.79 -16.48 -32.21
C PRO A 143 -16.49 -17.70 -32.75
N THR A 144 -17.83 -17.68 -32.70
CA THR A 144 -18.65 -18.60 -33.46
C THR A 144 -18.06 -18.51 -34.85
N THR A 145 -17.44 -19.60 -35.28
CA THR A 145 -16.90 -19.79 -36.62
C THR A 145 -17.93 -19.22 -37.56
N ALA A 146 -17.67 -18.00 -38.03
CA ALA A 146 -18.48 -17.39 -39.05
C ALA A 146 -18.30 -18.34 -40.22
N THR A 147 -19.34 -19.13 -40.47
CA THR A 147 -19.46 -19.92 -41.67
C THR A 147 -19.10 -18.96 -42.82
N PRO A 148 -18.09 -19.27 -43.64
CA PRO A 148 -17.70 -18.40 -44.72
C PRO A 148 -18.91 -18.29 -45.66
N ALA A 149 -19.64 -17.17 -45.55
CA ALA A 149 -20.59 -16.78 -46.57
C ALA A 149 -19.74 -16.41 -47.78
N THR A 150 -19.69 -17.35 -48.71
CA THR A 150 -19.11 -17.22 -50.05
C THR A 150 -19.75 -16.02 -50.75
N CYS A 151 -19.10 -14.87 -50.69
CA CYS A 151 -19.24 -13.82 -51.70
C CYS A 151 -17.87 -13.63 -52.30
N GLN A 152 -17.64 -14.38 -53.38
CA GLN A 152 -16.58 -14.12 -54.34
C GLN A 152 -16.88 -12.78 -55.01
N THR A 153 -16.14 -11.75 -54.64
CA THR A 153 -15.79 -10.70 -55.59
C THR A 153 -14.29 -10.64 -55.65
N HIS A 154 -13.77 -11.20 -56.74
CA HIS A 154 -12.45 -10.98 -57.28
C HIS A 154 -12.18 -9.46 -57.29
N ASP A 155 -11.32 -8.97 -56.39
CA ASP A 155 -10.33 -7.95 -56.75
C ASP A 155 -9.31 -7.67 -55.64
N ALA A 156 -8.08 -7.43 -56.10
CA ALA A 156 -6.98 -6.78 -55.41
C ALA A 156 -6.34 -7.52 -54.22
N THR A 157 -5.54 -8.52 -54.59
CA THR A 157 -4.10 -8.57 -54.29
C THR A 157 -3.50 -7.32 -53.62
N ASN A 158 -2.72 -7.56 -52.56
CA ASN A 158 -1.74 -6.64 -51.96
C ASN A 158 -2.12 -5.89 -50.66
N ARG A 159 -2.64 -6.61 -49.67
CA ARG A 159 -2.45 -6.24 -48.24
C ARG A 159 -1.96 -7.46 -47.46
N GLN A 160 -0.65 -7.71 -47.52
CA GLN A 160 0.01 -8.63 -46.60
C GLN A 160 -0.12 -8.12 -45.16
N SER A 161 -1.17 -8.59 -44.49
CA SER A 161 -1.17 -9.17 -43.16
C SER A 161 0.00 -8.78 -42.23
N LEU A 162 0.01 -7.54 -41.76
CA LEU A 162 0.76 -7.09 -40.58
C LEU A 162 -0.01 -7.36 -39.26
N ARG A 163 -0.85 -8.41 -39.23
CA ARG A 163 -1.42 -8.92 -37.96
C ARG A 163 -0.43 -9.90 -37.36
N GLY A 164 0.60 -9.35 -36.73
CA GLY A 164 1.48 -10.12 -35.85
C GLY A 164 0.66 -10.86 -34.79
N PRO A 165 1.11 -12.04 -34.33
CA PRO A 165 0.42 -12.83 -33.33
C PRO A 165 0.24 -11.98 -32.07
N VAL A 166 -1.00 -11.55 -31.81
CA VAL A 166 -1.37 -10.87 -30.57
C VAL A 166 -1.19 -11.87 -29.45
N SER A 167 -0.03 -11.81 -28.80
CA SER A 167 0.41 -12.66 -27.70
C SER A 167 -0.56 -12.51 -26.52
N ARG A 168 -1.55 -13.40 -26.47
CA ARG A 168 -2.71 -13.33 -25.59
C ARG A 168 -2.45 -14.00 -24.22
N ARG A 169 -1.32 -13.71 -23.56
CA ARG A 169 -1.00 -14.29 -22.23
C ARG A 169 -0.49 -13.32 -21.14
N PRO A 170 -1.06 -12.12 -20.93
CA PRO A 170 -0.66 -11.28 -19.78
C PRO A 170 -1.22 -11.76 -18.42
N GLY A 171 -2.35 -12.48 -18.39
CA GLY A 171 -3.09 -12.74 -17.15
C GLY A 171 -2.43 -13.65 -16.09
N ARG A 172 -1.36 -14.39 -16.40
CA ARG A 172 -0.75 -15.34 -15.44
C ARG A 172 0.38 -14.75 -14.61
N ARG A 173 0.91 -13.57 -14.96
CA ARG A 173 2.10 -13.00 -14.31
C ARG A 173 1.76 -12.21 -13.03
N MET A 174 0.61 -11.56 -13.00
CA MET A 174 0.22 -10.63 -11.93
C MET A 174 -0.05 -11.31 -10.58
N THR A 175 -0.47 -12.59 -10.58
CA THR A 175 -0.74 -13.34 -9.34
C THR A 175 0.54 -13.64 -8.54
N GLY A 176 1.68 -13.83 -9.21
CA GLY A 176 2.94 -14.16 -8.53
C GLY A 176 3.51 -12.99 -7.72
N GLU A 177 3.49 -11.78 -8.29
CA GLU A 177 3.99 -10.58 -7.61
C GLU A 177 3.14 -10.25 -6.37
N PHE A 178 1.82 -10.36 -6.47
CA PHE A 178 0.92 -10.11 -5.34
C PHE A 178 1.15 -11.06 -4.16
N SER A 179 1.37 -12.36 -4.43
CA SER A 179 1.71 -13.33 -3.40
C SER A 179 3.03 -13.02 -2.71
N LEU A 180 4.04 -12.55 -3.46
CA LEU A 180 5.32 -12.12 -2.88
C LEU A 180 5.11 -10.95 -1.91
N HIS A 181 4.30 -9.94 -2.27
CA HIS A 181 4.02 -8.80 -1.39
C HIS A 181 3.30 -9.22 -0.11
N ILE A 182 2.30 -10.09 -0.20
CA ILE A 182 1.61 -10.61 0.99
C ILE A 182 2.59 -11.37 1.87
N GLY A 183 3.48 -12.18 1.29
CA GLY A 183 4.49 -12.92 2.03
C GLY A 183 5.46 -12.00 2.77
N VAL A 184 5.98 -10.97 2.09
CA VAL A 184 6.90 -9.99 2.68
C VAL A 184 6.20 -9.17 3.78
N LEU A 185 4.97 -8.72 3.56
CA LEU A 185 4.18 -8.02 4.57
C LEU A 185 3.89 -8.91 5.79
N GLY A 186 3.53 -10.16 5.55
CA GLY A 186 3.30 -11.16 6.60
C GLY A 186 4.56 -11.39 7.43
N TRP A 187 5.71 -11.60 6.79
CA TRP A 187 6.99 -11.71 7.48
C TRP A 187 7.29 -10.47 8.32
N HIS A 188 7.02 -9.27 7.81
CA HIS A 188 7.25 -8.02 8.52
C HIS A 188 6.40 -7.91 9.80
N ILE A 189 5.12 -8.32 9.74
CA ILE A 189 4.24 -8.39 10.92
C ILE A 189 4.78 -9.38 11.93
N VAL A 190 5.23 -10.58 11.50
CA VAL A 190 5.80 -11.57 12.42
C VAL A 190 7.04 -10.99 13.10
N ALA A 191 7.97 -10.44 12.32
CA ALA A 191 9.24 -9.93 12.84
C ALA A 191 9.00 -8.77 13.83
N SER A 192 8.10 -7.84 13.51
CA SER A 192 7.72 -6.75 14.43
C SER A 192 6.99 -7.28 15.67
N GLY A 193 6.11 -8.29 15.48
CA GLY A 193 5.42 -9.02 16.54
C GLY A 193 6.38 -9.69 17.52
N VAL A 194 7.39 -10.38 17.01
CA VAL A 194 8.42 -11.04 17.82
C VAL A 194 9.26 -10.00 18.56
N LEU A 195 9.72 -8.95 17.88
CA LEU A 195 10.50 -7.89 18.52
C LEU A 195 9.72 -7.21 19.66
N GLY A 196 8.46 -6.84 19.40
CA GLY A 196 7.59 -6.24 20.42
C GLY A 196 7.26 -7.21 21.55
N TRP A 197 7.03 -8.48 21.25
CA TRP A 197 6.84 -9.50 22.28
C TRP A 197 8.07 -9.62 23.18
N LEU A 198 9.27 -9.70 22.60
CA LEU A 198 10.52 -9.77 23.37
C LEU A 198 10.71 -8.54 24.25
N LEU A 199 10.50 -7.34 23.69
CA LEU A 199 10.60 -6.06 24.41
C LEU A 199 9.68 -6.04 25.62
N PHE A 200 8.38 -6.29 25.44
CA PHE A 200 7.41 -6.20 26.54
C PHE A 200 7.44 -7.41 27.47
N ARG A 201 8.06 -8.53 27.06
CA ARG A 201 8.31 -9.68 27.95
C ARG A 201 9.39 -9.34 28.97
N ASP A 202 10.47 -8.69 28.55
CA ASP A 202 11.67 -8.47 29.36
C ASP A 202 12.29 -7.09 29.08
N ILE A 203 11.62 -6.02 29.53
CA ILE A 203 12.07 -4.63 29.31
C ILE A 203 13.44 -4.40 29.96
N GLU A 204 13.67 -4.99 31.14
CA GLU A 204 14.92 -4.86 31.88
C GLU A 204 16.09 -5.47 31.09
N GLY A 205 15.88 -6.60 30.41
CA GLY A 205 16.88 -7.21 29.53
C GLY A 205 17.26 -6.40 28.29
N PHE A 206 16.48 -5.37 27.94
CA PHE A 206 16.81 -4.43 26.86
C PHE A 206 17.61 -3.22 27.36
N SER A 207 17.58 -2.92 28.65
CA SER A 207 18.32 -1.79 29.19
C SER A 207 19.79 -2.13 29.31
N ARG A 208 20.68 -1.26 28.80
CA ARG A 208 22.08 -1.28 29.25
C ARG A 208 22.12 -0.89 30.72
N GLU A 209 23.16 -1.31 31.44
CA GLU A 209 23.38 -0.93 32.85
C GLU A 209 23.41 0.59 33.08
N THR A 210 23.69 1.37 32.02
CA THR A 210 23.76 2.83 32.05
C THR A 210 22.48 3.54 31.60
N GLU A 211 21.46 2.80 31.14
CA GLU A 211 20.18 3.38 30.69
C GLU A 211 19.13 3.28 31.80
N CYS A 212 18.22 4.26 31.87
CA CYS A 212 17.16 4.30 32.87
C CYS A 212 15.82 3.92 32.24
N PRO A 213 15.43 2.65 32.26
CA PRO A 213 14.20 2.18 31.64
C PRO A 213 12.97 2.84 32.27
N ASP A 214 13.04 3.17 33.57
CA ASP A 214 11.96 3.83 34.32
C ASP A 214 11.63 5.24 33.81
N SER A 215 12.61 5.90 33.18
CA SER A 215 12.42 7.24 32.60
C SER A 215 11.83 7.20 31.19
N THR A 216 11.77 6.02 30.55
CA THR A 216 11.28 5.91 29.17
C THR A 216 9.76 6.06 29.11
N VAL A 217 9.30 7.10 28.44
CA VAL A 217 7.87 7.40 28.25
C VAL A 217 7.43 7.14 26.81
N LEU A 218 6.22 6.66 26.65
CA LEU A 218 5.54 6.46 25.37
C LEU A 218 4.38 7.44 25.26
N TRP A 219 4.25 8.14 24.13
CA TRP A 219 3.07 8.98 23.88
C TRP A 219 1.94 8.15 23.26
N MET A 220 0.83 8.00 23.97
CA MET A 220 -0.37 7.29 23.51
C MET A 220 -1.62 8.13 23.77
N PHE A 221 -2.47 8.27 22.77
CA PHE A 221 -3.79 8.91 22.90
C PHE A 221 -3.79 10.28 23.61
N GLY A 222 -2.73 11.09 23.40
CA GLY A 222 -2.63 12.42 23.98
C GLY A 222 -1.89 12.49 25.33
N SER A 223 -1.52 11.36 25.94
CA SER A 223 -0.79 11.33 27.21
C SER A 223 0.55 10.62 27.09
N PHE A 224 1.48 10.98 27.98
CA PHE A 224 2.71 10.22 28.21
C PHE A 224 2.44 9.13 29.24
N VAL A 225 2.86 7.91 28.93
CA VAL A 225 2.76 6.77 29.85
C VAL A 225 4.11 6.08 29.92
N HIS A 226 4.55 5.71 31.11
CA HIS A 226 5.81 4.99 31.29
C HIS A 226 5.73 3.60 30.64
N ILE A 227 6.80 3.18 29.96
CA ILE A 227 6.86 1.84 29.33
C ILE A 227 6.79 0.72 30.38
N THR A 228 7.19 1.01 31.61
CA THR A 228 7.17 0.10 32.76
C THR A 228 5.78 -0.04 33.39
N ASP A 229 4.80 0.77 32.99
CA ASP A 229 3.42 0.64 33.48
C ASP A 229 2.88 -0.77 33.15
N PRO A 230 2.38 -1.52 34.14
CA PRO A 230 1.97 -2.91 33.94
C PRO A 230 0.77 -3.05 33.01
N THR A 231 -0.10 -2.04 32.94
CA THR A 231 -1.27 -2.02 32.05
C THR A 231 -0.82 -1.85 30.61
N VAL A 232 0.06 -0.88 30.36
CA VAL A 232 0.65 -0.62 29.04
C VAL A 232 1.45 -1.83 28.57
N ARG A 233 2.29 -2.38 29.44
CA ARG A 233 3.10 -3.56 29.15
C ARG A 233 2.23 -4.76 28.77
N ARG A 234 1.18 -5.08 29.55
CA ARG A 234 0.27 -6.21 29.25
C ARG A 234 -0.49 -5.99 27.94
N PHE A 235 -0.97 -4.77 27.69
CA PHE A 235 -1.66 -4.43 26.45
C PHE A 235 -0.78 -4.67 25.23
N TRP A 236 0.41 -4.09 25.20
CA TRP A 236 1.32 -4.24 24.06
C TRP A 236 1.87 -5.66 23.95
N TYR A 237 2.18 -6.32 25.07
CA TYR A 237 2.56 -7.73 25.08
C TYR A 237 1.52 -8.60 24.37
N ALA A 238 0.23 -8.44 24.71
CA ALA A 238 -0.85 -9.16 24.05
C ALA A 238 -0.96 -8.80 22.56
N THR A 239 -0.93 -7.52 22.22
CA THR A 239 -0.98 -7.05 20.82
C THR A 239 0.14 -7.64 19.97
N TYR A 240 1.38 -7.67 20.48
CA TYR A 240 2.53 -8.19 19.75
C TYR A 240 2.57 -9.71 19.67
N ILE A 241 2.04 -10.44 20.65
CA ILE A 241 1.80 -11.88 20.52
C ILE A 241 0.79 -12.17 19.41
N VAL A 242 -0.32 -11.43 19.37
CA VAL A 242 -1.33 -11.58 18.31
C VAL A 242 -0.69 -11.27 16.95
N ALA A 243 0.11 -10.20 16.86
CA ALA A 243 0.84 -9.87 15.64
C ALA A 243 1.79 -11.00 15.23
N ALA A 244 2.62 -11.53 16.15
CA ALA A 244 3.57 -12.60 15.89
C ALA A 244 2.90 -13.90 15.43
N LEU A 245 1.77 -14.26 16.06
CA LEU A 245 1.04 -15.49 15.76
C LEU A 245 0.11 -15.35 14.55
N SER A 246 -0.34 -14.14 14.20
CA SER A 246 -1.36 -13.95 13.17
C SER A 246 -1.00 -14.57 11.81
N PRO A 247 0.22 -14.48 11.27
CA PRO A 247 0.54 -15.07 9.98
C PRO A 247 0.69 -16.59 10.10
N LEU A 248 1.12 -17.11 11.25
CA LEU A 248 1.10 -18.55 11.53
C LEU A 248 -0.34 -19.08 11.55
N CYS A 249 -1.25 -18.36 12.22
CA CYS A 249 -2.67 -18.70 12.24
C CYS A 249 -3.28 -18.62 10.83
N VAL A 250 -2.98 -17.58 10.05
CA VAL A 250 -3.44 -17.45 8.66
C VAL A 250 -2.87 -18.57 7.79
N LEU A 251 -1.60 -18.93 7.94
CA LEU A 251 -0.98 -20.06 7.23
C LEU A 251 -1.64 -21.38 7.61
N LEU A 252 -1.83 -21.65 8.89
CA LEU A 252 -2.51 -22.85 9.40
C LEU A 252 -3.97 -22.91 8.91
N ILE A 253 -4.70 -21.80 8.96
CA ILE A 253 -6.07 -21.70 8.43
C ILE A 253 -6.06 -21.89 6.91
N SER A 254 -5.13 -21.28 6.18
CA SER A 254 -5.04 -21.43 4.73
C SER A 254 -4.67 -22.85 4.32
N TYR A 255 -3.83 -23.54 5.09
CA TYR A 255 -3.48 -24.94 4.92
C TYR A 255 -4.69 -25.83 5.23
N ALA A 256 -5.39 -25.60 6.34
CA ALA A 256 -6.60 -26.32 6.70
C ALA A 256 -7.71 -26.11 5.65
N VAL A 257 -7.94 -24.87 5.21
CA VAL A 257 -8.87 -24.54 4.13
C VAL A 257 -8.41 -25.15 2.81
N GLY A 258 -7.13 -25.14 2.49
CA GLY A 258 -6.56 -25.78 1.31
C GLY A 258 -6.77 -27.30 1.32
N MET A 259 -6.56 -27.95 2.46
CA MET A 259 -6.84 -29.37 2.68
C MET A 259 -8.34 -29.67 2.61
N LEU A 260 -9.19 -28.81 3.18
CA LEU A 260 -10.65 -28.91 3.07
C LEU A 260 -11.13 -28.67 1.65
N LEU A 261 -10.51 -27.75 0.90
CA LEU A 261 -10.82 -27.48 -0.51
C LEU A 261 -10.29 -28.60 -1.41
N LEU A 262 -9.15 -29.21 -1.09
CA LEU A 262 -8.64 -30.40 -1.77
C LEU A 262 -9.56 -31.59 -1.49
N LEU A 263 -9.95 -31.81 -0.23
CA LEU A 263 -10.93 -32.83 0.14
C LEU A 263 -12.27 -32.55 -0.54
N ALA A 264 -12.75 -31.31 -0.52
CA ALA A 264 -13.95 -30.89 -1.23
C ALA A 264 -13.78 -30.98 -2.74
N LEU A 265 -12.58 -30.85 -3.30
CA LEU A 265 -12.27 -31.07 -4.71
C LEU A 265 -12.28 -32.56 -5.03
N LEU A 266 -11.73 -33.42 -4.18
CA LEU A 266 -11.78 -34.87 -4.33
C LEU A 266 -13.23 -35.36 -4.21
N VAL A 267 -13.97 -34.86 -3.22
CA VAL A 267 -15.42 -35.07 -3.08
C VAL A 267 -16.16 -34.45 -4.26
N ARG A 268 -15.77 -33.28 -4.77
CA ARG A 268 -16.38 -32.67 -5.96
C ARG A 268 -16.01 -33.37 -7.24
N VAL A 269 -14.86 -34.00 -7.37
CA VAL A 269 -14.45 -34.78 -8.54
C VAL A 269 -15.18 -36.11 -8.48
N ALA A 270 -15.23 -36.78 -7.32
CA ALA A 270 -16.07 -37.95 -7.10
C ALA A 270 -17.56 -37.63 -7.32
N SER A 271 -18.04 -36.50 -6.79
CA SER A 271 -19.41 -36.04 -6.96
C SER A 271 -19.63 -35.38 -8.31
N ALA A 272 -18.62 -34.98 -9.08
CA ALA A 272 -18.74 -34.50 -10.47
C ALA A 272 -18.56 -35.64 -11.45
N ILE A 273 -17.97 -36.77 -11.06
CA ILE A 273 -18.16 -38.03 -11.74
C ILE A 273 -19.62 -38.46 -11.51
N LEU A 274 -20.11 -38.41 -10.27
CA LEU A 274 -21.52 -38.65 -9.91
C LEU A 274 -22.50 -37.59 -10.46
N MET A 275 -22.07 -36.33 -10.57
CA MET A 275 -22.84 -35.22 -11.11
C MET A 275 -22.58 -34.97 -12.60
N MET A 276 -21.59 -35.56 -13.25
CA MET A 276 -21.57 -35.65 -14.72
C MET A 276 -22.60 -36.71 -15.14
N LEU A 277 -22.79 -37.73 -14.30
CA LEU A 277 -23.94 -38.65 -14.38
C LEU A 277 -25.28 -37.95 -14.03
N TYR A 278 -25.32 -37.01 -13.08
CA TYR A 278 -26.55 -36.28 -12.68
C TYR A 278 -26.80 -34.94 -13.41
N ALA A 279 -25.81 -34.28 -14.02
CA ALA A 279 -25.90 -33.00 -14.72
C ALA A 279 -26.16 -33.15 -16.23
N VAL A 280 -26.32 -34.39 -16.70
CA VAL A 280 -27.29 -34.70 -17.77
C VAL A 280 -28.71 -34.28 -17.35
N ALA A 281 -28.99 -34.10 -16.05
CA ALA A 281 -30.31 -33.85 -15.49
C ALA A 281 -30.42 -32.64 -14.53
N VAL A 282 -29.75 -31.50 -14.81
CA VAL A 282 -30.11 -30.11 -14.38
C VAL A 282 -28.92 -29.29 -13.87
N CYS A 283 -28.70 -28.14 -14.50
CA CYS A 283 -27.70 -27.13 -14.14
C CYS A 283 -28.29 -25.98 -13.30
N LYS A 284 -27.45 -25.41 -12.39
CA LYS A 284 -27.01 -23.98 -12.35
C LYS A 284 -26.72 -23.51 -10.90
N ARG A 285 -25.57 -22.83 -10.65
CA ARG A 285 -25.20 -22.27 -9.33
C ARG A 285 -24.65 -20.83 -9.42
N ARG A 286 -24.96 -20.01 -8.41
CA ARG A 286 -24.76 -18.53 -8.31
C ARG A 286 -23.42 -18.11 -7.67
N ARG A 287 -22.98 -16.88 -8.01
CA ARG A 287 -21.76 -16.19 -7.54
C ARG A 287 -22.06 -15.18 -6.43
N PHE A 288 -21.08 -15.02 -5.53
CA PHE A 288 -21.04 -14.00 -4.48
C PHE A 288 -20.48 -12.71 -5.05
N GLN A 289 -21.27 -11.63 -5.02
CA GLN A 289 -20.81 -10.27 -5.33
C GLN A 289 -20.64 -9.53 -4.00
N ILE A 290 -19.45 -8.99 -3.76
CA ILE A 290 -19.17 -8.14 -2.61
C ILE A 290 -19.76 -6.75 -2.90
N PRO A 291 -20.53 -6.15 -1.99
CA PRO A 291 -21.22 -4.89 -2.23
C PRO A 291 -20.23 -3.71 -2.41
N SER A 292 -20.58 -2.83 -3.32
CA SER A 292 -19.77 -1.77 -3.93
C SER A 292 -19.64 -0.48 -3.11
N THR A 293 -18.41 0.04 -3.01
CA THR A 293 -17.94 1.47 -3.09
C THR A 293 -17.84 2.45 -1.90
N PRO A 294 -18.75 2.63 -0.92
CA PRO A 294 -18.56 3.67 0.12
C PRO A 294 -17.57 3.25 1.21
N TRP A 295 -17.56 1.97 1.57
CA TRP A 295 -16.68 1.41 2.60
C TRP A 295 -15.20 1.55 2.26
N GLY A 296 -14.86 1.46 0.98
CA GLY A 296 -13.47 1.61 0.54
C GLY A 296 -12.91 2.99 0.88
N ARG A 297 -13.63 4.06 0.54
CA ARG A 297 -13.17 5.44 0.82
C ARG A 297 -13.09 5.72 2.32
N ALA A 298 -14.08 5.29 3.10
CA ALA A 298 -14.05 5.44 4.54
C ALA A 298 -12.85 4.72 5.16
N PHE A 299 -12.56 3.51 4.68
CA PHE A 299 -11.39 2.75 5.08
C PHE A 299 -10.07 3.47 4.75
N ASP A 300 -9.95 4.05 3.55
CA ASP A 300 -8.74 4.78 3.15
C ASP A 300 -8.49 6.03 4.01
N VAL A 301 -9.56 6.77 4.34
CA VAL A 301 -9.48 7.93 5.23
C VAL A 301 -9.04 7.51 6.63
N LEU A 302 -9.64 6.44 7.18
CA LEU A 302 -9.24 5.88 8.48
C LEU A 302 -7.75 5.51 8.47
N CYS A 303 -7.31 4.86 7.40
CA CYS A 303 -5.92 4.50 7.13
C CYS A 303 -4.96 5.71 7.22
N VAL A 304 -5.29 6.81 6.54
CA VAL A 304 -4.49 8.06 6.55
C VAL A 304 -4.49 8.71 7.93
N VAL A 305 -5.63 8.73 8.63
CA VAL A 305 -5.72 9.25 9.99
C VAL A 305 -4.86 8.44 10.96
N LEU A 306 -4.94 7.11 10.91
CA LEU A 306 -4.11 6.23 11.74
C LEU A 306 -2.62 6.43 11.42
N LEU A 307 -2.25 6.58 10.15
CA LEU A 307 -0.87 6.87 9.75
C LEU A 307 -0.37 8.19 10.36
N ALA A 308 -1.18 9.25 10.27
CA ALA A 308 -0.84 10.55 10.85
C ALA A 308 -0.71 10.47 12.38
N LEU A 309 -1.63 9.77 13.06
CA LEU A 309 -1.56 9.55 14.50
C LEU A 309 -0.30 8.78 14.92
N MET A 310 0.11 7.78 14.16
CA MET A 310 1.35 7.03 14.44
C MET A 310 2.60 7.87 14.24
N ILE A 311 2.64 8.73 13.20
CA ILE A 311 3.74 9.68 13.00
C ILE A 311 3.81 10.65 14.18
N VAL A 312 2.69 11.27 14.56
CA VAL A 312 2.62 12.20 15.70
C VAL A 312 3.03 11.50 17.00
N SER A 313 2.56 10.26 17.23
CA SER A 313 2.93 9.48 18.41
C SER A 313 4.42 9.17 18.46
N THR A 314 5.04 8.85 17.32
CA THR A 314 6.48 8.63 17.22
C THR A 314 7.24 9.91 17.59
N GLU A 315 6.90 11.04 16.97
CA GLU A 315 7.57 12.32 17.21
C GLU A 315 7.40 12.82 18.65
N LYS A 316 6.20 12.67 19.22
CA LYS A 316 5.95 13.02 20.63
C LYS A 316 6.68 12.10 21.59
N THR A 317 6.79 10.81 21.27
CA THR A 317 7.59 9.86 22.06
C THR A 317 9.07 10.28 22.04
N ILE A 318 9.61 10.64 20.87
CA ILE A 318 11.01 11.12 20.77
C ILE A 318 11.21 12.39 21.59
N ALA A 319 10.34 13.38 21.44
CA ALA A 319 10.43 14.65 22.16
C ALA A 319 10.22 14.53 23.69
N GLY A 320 9.57 13.47 24.16
CA GLY A 320 9.30 13.23 25.58
C GLY A 320 10.43 12.53 26.33
N ASN A 321 11.45 12.02 25.65
CA ASN A 321 12.54 11.26 26.25
C ASN A 321 13.86 12.04 26.19
N PRO A 322 14.67 12.04 27.26
CA PRO A 322 15.95 12.74 27.29
C PRO A 322 17.01 11.93 26.53
N VAL A 323 17.23 12.25 25.25
CA VAL A 323 18.32 11.69 24.44
C VAL A 323 19.51 12.64 24.43
N GLN A 324 20.73 12.09 24.40
CA GLN A 324 21.93 12.91 24.31
C GLN A 324 22.00 13.72 22.99
N PRO A 325 22.68 14.88 22.95
CA PRO A 325 22.66 15.80 21.81
C PRO A 325 23.16 15.26 20.47
N SER A 326 23.90 14.14 20.44
CA SER A 326 24.41 13.57 19.19
C SER A 326 23.41 12.69 18.45
N GLU A 327 22.14 12.64 18.86
CA GLU A 327 21.06 11.98 18.11
C GLU A 327 20.83 12.62 16.73
N ASP A 328 21.05 13.94 16.63
CA ASP A 328 20.93 14.70 15.39
C ASP A 328 22.17 14.58 14.47
N ALA A 329 23.18 13.81 14.89
CA ALA A 329 24.37 13.60 14.07
C ALA A 329 24.03 12.75 12.83
N TRP A 330 24.53 13.17 11.66
CA TRP A 330 24.32 12.46 10.41
C TRP A 330 25.19 11.20 10.33
N GLY A 331 24.56 10.04 10.52
CA GLY A 331 25.18 8.73 10.30
C GLY A 331 25.06 8.24 8.86
N PHE A 332 25.86 7.23 8.50
CA PHE A 332 25.77 6.56 7.20
C PHE A 332 24.37 5.94 6.97
N GLY A 333 23.76 5.37 8.02
CA GLY A 333 22.42 4.78 7.93
C GLY A 333 21.35 5.79 7.52
N GLN A 334 21.42 7.02 8.05
CA GLN A 334 20.50 8.11 7.71
C GLN A 334 20.63 8.55 6.25
N ILE A 335 21.86 8.75 5.78
CA ILE A 335 22.13 9.16 4.39
C ILE A 335 21.64 8.09 3.42
N LEU A 336 21.94 6.81 3.72
CA LEU A 336 21.48 5.69 2.90
C LEU A 336 19.95 5.59 2.88
N ALA A 337 19.29 5.77 4.03
CA ALA A 337 17.83 5.75 4.11
C ALA A 337 17.18 6.84 3.24
N LEU A 338 17.71 8.07 3.27
CA LEU A 338 17.23 9.15 2.42
C LEU A 338 17.47 8.88 0.94
N PHE A 339 18.64 8.33 0.59
CA PHE A 339 18.93 7.95 -0.79
C PHE A 339 17.93 6.90 -1.31
N LEU A 340 17.61 5.90 -0.50
CA LEU A 340 16.59 4.90 -0.82
C LEU A 340 15.18 5.51 -0.93
N ALA A 341 14.90 6.61 -0.21
CA ALA A 341 13.63 7.32 -0.31
C ALA A 341 13.46 8.14 -1.60
N VAL A 342 14.54 8.46 -2.33
CA VAL A 342 14.45 9.22 -3.59
C VAL A 342 13.63 8.49 -4.65
N LEU A 343 13.87 7.18 -4.83
CA LEU A 343 13.15 6.35 -5.80
C LEU A 343 11.62 6.35 -5.62
N PRO A 344 11.08 6.09 -4.41
CA PRO A 344 9.64 6.13 -4.16
C PRO A 344 9.09 7.55 -4.21
N CYS A 345 9.86 8.58 -3.84
CA CYS A 345 9.46 9.97 -4.05
C CYS A 345 9.24 10.28 -5.54
N TYR A 346 10.19 9.87 -6.39
CA TYR A 346 10.09 10.05 -7.84
C TYR A 346 8.91 9.29 -8.44
N SER A 347 8.66 8.04 -8.00
CA SER A 347 7.47 7.29 -8.43
C SER A 347 6.19 7.97 -7.99
N ALA A 348 6.09 8.40 -6.74
CA ALA A 348 4.90 9.05 -6.21
C ALA A 348 4.60 10.38 -6.92
N ALA A 349 5.64 11.16 -7.27
CA ALA A 349 5.46 12.38 -8.05
C ALA A 349 4.87 12.09 -9.45
N LYS A 350 5.33 11.03 -10.12
CA LYS A 350 4.75 10.58 -11.40
C LYS A 350 3.31 10.10 -11.23
N ASP A 351 3.04 9.34 -10.19
CA ASP A 351 1.72 8.78 -9.93
C ASP A 351 0.71 9.87 -9.54
N LEU A 352 1.15 10.91 -8.81
CA LEU A 352 0.36 12.10 -8.54
C LEU A 352 0.03 12.85 -9.82
N ARG A 353 1.03 13.12 -10.67
CA ARG A 353 0.81 13.79 -11.96
C ARG A 353 -0.22 13.02 -12.81
N MET A 354 -0.07 11.71 -12.90
CA MET A 354 -1.02 10.84 -13.61
C MET A 354 -2.43 10.90 -13.00
N GLY A 355 -2.54 10.91 -11.68
CA GLY A 355 -3.82 11.05 -10.98
C GLY A 355 -4.51 12.40 -11.25
N LEU A 356 -3.74 13.49 -11.35
CA LEU A 356 -4.25 14.81 -11.71
C LEU A 356 -4.74 14.86 -13.17
N GLU A 357 -3.95 14.33 -14.11
CA GLU A 357 -4.32 14.24 -15.54
C GLU A 357 -5.61 13.41 -15.72
N LEU A 358 -5.75 12.29 -15.00
CA LEU A 358 -6.97 11.47 -14.98
C LEU A 358 -8.18 12.22 -14.43
N ARG A 359 -7.99 13.00 -13.36
CA ARG A 359 -9.07 13.79 -12.76
C ARG A 359 -9.56 14.86 -13.72
N GLU A 360 -8.66 15.51 -14.45
CA GLU A 360 -9.02 16.49 -15.47
C GLU A 360 -9.76 15.83 -16.65
N ALA A 361 -9.28 14.69 -17.15
CA ALA A 361 -9.96 13.94 -18.20
C ALA A 361 -11.38 13.50 -17.77
N SER A 362 -11.52 12.99 -16.54
CA SER A 362 -12.83 12.61 -15.97
C SER A 362 -13.81 13.79 -15.87
N LYS A 363 -13.33 14.98 -15.49
CA LYS A 363 -14.14 16.20 -15.51
C LYS A 363 -14.63 16.56 -16.91
N ARG A 364 -13.76 16.48 -17.93
CA ARG A 364 -14.13 16.75 -19.34
C ARG A 364 -15.19 15.78 -19.84
N ILE A 365 -15.05 14.48 -19.55
CA ILE A 365 -16.05 13.46 -19.92
C ILE A 365 -17.38 13.72 -19.22
N SER A 366 -17.36 14.08 -17.93
CA SER A 366 -18.58 14.38 -17.17
C SER A 366 -19.32 15.61 -17.74
N GLN A 367 -18.59 16.62 -18.18
CA GLN A 367 -19.15 17.80 -18.85
C GLN A 367 -19.78 17.44 -20.22
N LEU A 368 -19.13 16.59 -21.01
CA LEU A 368 -19.67 16.09 -22.29
C LEU A 368 -20.93 15.22 -22.09
N GLY A 369 -20.98 14.41 -21.03
CA GLY A 369 -22.16 13.61 -20.69
C GLY A 369 -23.40 14.47 -20.43
N HIS A 370 -23.24 15.61 -19.77
CA HIS A 370 -24.35 16.56 -19.55
C HIS A 370 -24.84 17.20 -20.85
N LEU A 371 -23.95 17.49 -21.81
CA LEU A 371 -24.33 18.03 -23.12
C LEU A 371 -25.13 17.01 -23.94
N SER A 372 -24.77 15.72 -23.88
CA SER A 372 -25.44 14.65 -24.63
C SER A 372 -26.91 14.43 -24.22
N CYS A 373 -27.26 14.66 -22.95
CA CYS A 373 -28.64 14.52 -22.45
C CYS A 373 -29.58 15.69 -22.81
N SER A 374 -29.05 16.80 -23.33
CA SER A 374 -29.86 17.98 -23.68
C SER A 374 -30.38 17.98 -25.12
N LEU A 375 -29.92 17.04 -25.95
CA LEU A 375 -30.41 16.85 -27.32
C LEU A 375 -31.36 15.64 -27.33
N PRO A 376 -32.67 15.83 -27.55
CA PRO A 376 -33.61 14.72 -27.71
C PRO A 376 -33.40 14.09 -29.09
N ILE A 377 -32.32 13.33 -29.27
CA ILE A 377 -32.15 12.47 -30.45
C ILE A 377 -33.02 11.24 -30.22
N ARG A 378 -34.29 11.39 -30.58
CA ARG A 378 -35.30 10.33 -30.56
C ARG A 378 -34.92 9.31 -31.65
N GLY A 379 -34.40 8.14 -31.25
CA GLY A 379 -34.48 6.93 -32.08
C GLY A 379 -33.19 6.22 -32.48
N VAL A 380 -32.03 6.43 -31.84
CA VAL A 380 -30.83 5.63 -32.17
C VAL A 380 -30.14 5.12 -30.91
N THR A 381 -30.23 3.81 -30.66
CA THR A 381 -29.49 3.12 -29.60
C THR A 381 -28.05 2.92 -30.03
N PHE A 382 -27.13 3.54 -29.30
CA PHE A 382 -25.70 3.54 -29.63
C PHE A 382 -25.00 2.26 -29.15
N LYS A 383 -24.33 1.58 -30.09
CA LYS A 383 -23.33 0.56 -29.80
C LYS A 383 -22.14 0.78 -30.73
N ASN A 384 -21.09 1.40 -30.18
CA ASN A 384 -19.72 1.54 -30.70
C ASN A 384 -19.56 1.81 -32.20
N ARG A 385 -19.51 3.10 -32.57
CA ARG A 385 -18.74 3.62 -33.72
C ARG A 385 -18.60 5.13 -33.57
N VAL A 386 -17.38 5.63 -33.76
CA VAL A 386 -17.13 7.05 -34.01
C VAL A 386 -17.92 7.43 -35.25
N ILE A 387 -18.90 8.31 -35.10
CA ILE A 387 -19.58 8.96 -36.23
C ILE A 387 -19.07 10.39 -36.27
N VAL A 388 -18.32 10.71 -37.33
CA VAL A 388 -18.31 12.06 -37.91
C VAL A 388 -19.76 12.35 -38.25
N CYS A 389 -20.44 13.22 -37.50
CA CYS A 389 -21.81 13.59 -37.82
C CYS A 389 -21.83 14.23 -39.22
N PRO A 390 -22.44 13.61 -40.23
CA PRO A 390 -22.78 14.37 -41.42
C PRO A 390 -23.91 15.30 -41.02
N VAL A 391 -23.64 16.60 -41.05
CA VAL A 391 -24.70 17.61 -41.00
C VAL A 391 -25.51 17.45 -42.29
N VAL A 392 -26.62 16.72 -42.22
CA VAL A 392 -27.57 16.63 -43.33
C VAL A 392 -28.50 17.82 -43.22
N GLY A 393 -28.05 18.95 -43.76
CA GLY A 393 -28.91 20.03 -44.22
C GLY A 393 -29.19 19.86 -45.72
N PRO A 394 -30.34 20.32 -46.24
CA PRO A 394 -30.74 20.12 -47.63
C PRO A 394 -29.83 20.77 -48.70
N ASP A 395 -28.79 21.51 -48.31
CA ASP A 395 -27.90 22.22 -49.24
C ASP A 395 -26.44 21.71 -49.26
N TYR A 396 -26.15 20.50 -48.76
CA TYR A 396 -24.77 19.99 -48.68
C TYR A 396 -24.29 19.30 -49.97
N ILE A 397 -23.98 20.11 -50.98
CA ILE A 397 -23.15 19.70 -52.13
C ILE A 397 -21.70 20.10 -51.82
N ASN A 398 -20.77 19.13 -51.89
CA ASN A 398 -19.30 19.19 -51.65
C ASN A 398 -18.79 18.91 -50.22
N GLY A 399 -18.89 17.64 -49.79
CA GLY A 399 -18.34 17.10 -48.54
C GLY A 399 -16.85 16.74 -48.55
N GLN A 400 -15.94 17.69 -48.86
CA GLN A 400 -14.49 17.49 -48.65
C GLN A 400 -13.79 18.57 -47.80
N ALA A 401 -14.37 19.76 -47.62
CA ALA A 401 -13.70 20.86 -46.90
C ALA A 401 -13.89 20.82 -45.37
N THR A 402 -14.97 20.24 -44.85
CA THR A 402 -15.38 20.44 -43.45
C THR A 402 -14.66 19.55 -42.44
N VAL A 403 -14.05 18.44 -42.89
CA VAL A 403 -13.29 17.55 -41.98
C VAL A 403 -11.93 18.16 -41.60
N GLN A 404 -11.32 18.98 -42.46
CA GLN A 404 -10.08 19.67 -42.11
C GLN A 404 -10.29 20.75 -41.04
N HIS A 405 -11.41 21.46 -41.06
CA HIS A 405 -11.65 22.55 -40.10
C HIS A 405 -11.93 22.07 -38.67
N LEU A 406 -12.50 20.87 -38.51
CA LEU A 406 -12.80 20.31 -37.18
C LEU A 406 -11.57 19.66 -36.52
N VAL A 407 -10.60 19.18 -37.32
CA VAL A 407 -9.31 18.71 -36.82
C VAL A 407 -8.42 19.87 -36.41
N GLN A 408 -8.53 21.03 -37.07
CA GLN A 408 -7.74 22.22 -36.77
C GLN A 408 -8.14 22.89 -35.43
N LEU A 409 -9.40 22.75 -35.01
CA LEU A 409 -9.91 23.23 -33.71
C LEU A 409 -9.61 22.32 -32.51
N MET A 410 -9.06 21.12 -32.73
CA MET A 410 -8.65 20.22 -31.63
C MET A 410 -7.13 20.20 -31.40
N VAL A 411 -6.36 20.95 -32.18
CA VAL A 411 -4.89 21.03 -32.11
C VAL A 411 -4.40 22.40 -31.57
N GLU A 412 -5.29 23.36 -31.38
CA GLU A 412 -5.09 24.55 -30.53
C GLU A 412 -5.80 24.36 -29.19
#